data_AF-A0A4Q9L4R1-F1
#
_entry.id   AF-A0A4Q9L4R1-F1
#
_cell.length_a   1.000
_cell.length_b   1.000
_cell.length_c   1.000
_cell.angle_alpha   90.00
_cell.angle_beta   90.00
_cell.angle_gamma   90.00
#
_symmetry.space_group_name_H-M   'P 1'
#
loop_
_entity.id
_entity.type
_entity.pdbx_description
1 polymer ?
#
loop_
_entity_poly.entity_id
_entity_poly.type
_entity_poly.pdbx_seq_one_letter_code
_entity_poly.pdbx_strand_id
1 'polypeptide(L)'
;VAILKVENNNKTNLALIKGFLNVKYRFVEEVTKKSLEEAHLAKPYNETKELKLQPKLYNARKNEFASVSQSSRWLKEENIRPRDEVVFCYIQDSNVFWGVDDVCLNCNQSGKTLDHLASRWE
;
A
#
# COMPACT_ATOMS: atom_id res chain seq x y z
N VAL A 1 29.83 -26.23 -0.65
CA VAL A 1 30.82 -25.94 -1.73
C VAL A 1 32.05 -25.27 -1.12
N ALA A 2 33.26 -25.73 -1.44
CA ALA A 2 34.51 -25.29 -0.82
C ALA A 2 34.81 -23.78 -1.01
N ILE A 3 34.36 -23.21 -2.12
CA ILE A 3 34.56 -21.79 -2.49
C ILE A 3 33.87 -20.85 -1.47
N LEU A 4 32.60 -21.10 -1.14
CA LEU A 4 31.86 -20.30 -0.16
C LEU A 4 32.50 -20.32 1.24
N LYS A 5 33.16 -21.42 1.62
CA LYS A 5 33.83 -21.56 2.91
C LYS A 5 35.11 -20.71 2.96
N VAL A 6 35.87 -20.67 1.86
CA VAL A 6 37.06 -19.81 1.70
C VAL A 6 36.68 -18.33 1.70
N GLU A 7 35.61 -17.96 1.00
CA GLU A 7 35.13 -16.57 0.96
C GLU A 7 34.69 -16.06 2.33
N ASN A 8 33.99 -16.88 3.12
CA ASN A 8 33.62 -16.55 4.49
C ASN A 8 34.83 -16.40 5.43
N ASN A 9 35.81 -17.29 5.34
CA ASN A 9 37.02 -17.22 6.16
C ASN A 9 37.85 -15.98 5.87
N ASN A 10 37.88 -15.55 4.60
CA ASN A 10 38.62 -14.38 4.15
C ASN A 10 37.86 -13.06 4.36
N LYS A 11 36.65 -13.09 4.95
CA LYS A 11 35.79 -11.92 5.20
C LYS A 11 35.64 -11.02 3.96
N THR A 12 35.50 -11.62 2.79
CA THR A 12 35.37 -10.85 1.54
C THR A 12 34.06 -10.05 1.55
N ASN A 13 33.98 -9.02 0.71
CA ASN A 13 32.76 -8.20 0.57
C ASN A 13 31.51 -9.08 0.31
N LEU A 14 31.66 -10.18 -0.43
CA LEU A 14 30.58 -11.12 -0.70
C LEU A 14 30.08 -11.81 0.57
N ALA A 15 30.98 -12.25 1.46
CA ALA A 15 30.62 -12.85 2.75
C ALA A 15 29.87 -11.84 3.65
N LEU A 16 30.32 -10.58 3.66
CA LEU A 16 29.67 -9.50 4.40
C LEU A 16 28.26 -9.21 3.85
N ILE A 17 28.12 -9.13 2.52
CA ILE A 17 26.81 -8.93 1.87
C ILE A 17 25.87 -10.10 2.17
N LYS A 18 26.34 -11.35 2.05
CA LYS A 18 25.54 -12.54 2.35
C LYS A 18 25.09 -12.57 3.82
N GLY A 19 25.99 -12.26 4.75
CA GLY A 19 25.67 -12.16 6.17
C GLY A 19 24.66 -11.05 6.48
N PHE A 20 24.83 -9.87 5.88
CA PHE A 20 23.89 -8.76 6.03
C PHE A 20 22.48 -9.11 5.54
N LEU A 21 22.37 -9.75 4.37
CA LEU A 21 21.08 -10.17 3.80
C LEU A 21 20.37 -11.19 4.68
N ASN A 22 21.11 -12.18 5.22
CA ASN A 22 20.56 -13.18 6.13
C ASN A 22 19.99 -12.55 7.39
N VAL A 23 20.68 -11.57 7.99
CA VAL A 23 20.18 -10.87 9.19
C VAL A 23 18.98 -9.97 8.86
N LYS A 24 19.06 -9.20 7.77
CA LYS A 24 18.04 -8.21 7.40
C LYS A 24 16.69 -8.85 7.04
N TYR A 25 16.72 -9.99 6.34
CA TYR A 25 15.53 -10.67 5.83
C TYR A 25 15.24 -12.01 6.51
N ARG A 26 16.06 -12.42 7.50
CA ARG A 26 15.93 -13.67 8.27
C ARG A 26 15.91 -14.92 7.38
N PHE A 27 16.80 -15.00 6.40
CA PHE A 27 16.93 -16.19 5.56
C PHE A 27 17.48 -17.38 6.37
N VAL A 28 16.80 -18.52 6.26
CA VAL A 28 17.21 -19.82 6.85
C VAL A 28 17.98 -20.67 5.84
N GLU A 29 17.69 -20.50 4.55
CA GLU A 29 18.31 -21.22 3.44
C GLU A 29 19.23 -20.32 2.60
N GLU A 30 19.79 -20.87 1.52
CA GLU A 30 20.64 -20.13 0.59
C GLU A 30 19.87 -19.01 -0.11
N VAL A 31 20.43 -17.80 -0.05
CA VAL A 31 19.84 -16.61 -0.68
C VAL A 31 19.84 -16.76 -2.20
N THR A 32 18.64 -16.94 -2.76
CA THR A 32 18.42 -16.89 -4.21
C THR A 32 17.87 -15.52 -4.61
N LYS A 33 18.10 -15.10 -5.86
CA LYS A 33 17.57 -13.84 -6.38
C LYS A 33 16.05 -13.72 -6.16
N LYS A 34 15.31 -14.80 -6.46
CA LYS A 34 13.85 -14.85 -6.29
C LYS A 34 13.43 -14.68 -4.83
N SER A 35 14.05 -15.40 -3.90
CA SER A 35 13.75 -15.27 -2.47
C SER A 35 14.06 -13.87 -1.92
N LEU A 36 15.10 -13.22 -2.46
CA LEU A 36 15.46 -11.86 -2.09
C LEU A 36 14.46 -10.83 -2.61
N GLU A 37 13.98 -10.97 -3.84
CA GLU A 37 12.92 -10.14 -4.41
C GLU A 37 11.62 -10.27 -3.61
N GLU A 38 11.21 -11.49 -3.28
CA GLU A 38 10.01 -11.76 -2.48
C GLU A 38 10.12 -11.16 -1.07
N ALA A 39 11.27 -11.35 -0.38
CA ALA A 39 11.49 -10.79 0.95
C ALA A 39 11.54 -9.26 0.94
N HIS A 40 12.11 -8.67 -0.11
CA HIS A 40 12.15 -7.21 -0.27
C HIS A 40 10.77 -6.62 -0.53
N LEU A 41 9.89 -7.32 -1.24
CA LEU A 41 8.50 -6.89 -1.47
C LEU A 41 7.60 -7.12 -0.24
N ALA A 42 7.84 -8.18 0.53
CA ALA A 42 7.07 -8.50 1.72
C ALA A 42 7.30 -7.50 2.87
N LYS A 43 8.52 -6.97 3.00
CA LYS A 43 8.89 -6.02 4.07
C LYS A 43 8.08 -4.72 4.04
N PRO A 44 8.04 -3.92 2.95
CA PRO A 44 7.22 -2.73 2.89
C PRO A 44 5.73 -3.07 3.00
N TYR A 45 5.27 -4.22 2.51
CA TYR A 45 3.87 -4.64 2.67
C TYR A 45 3.51 -4.90 4.13
N ASN A 46 4.35 -5.61 4.88
CA ASN A 46 4.12 -5.89 6.29
C ASN A 46 4.29 -4.63 7.15
N GLU A 47 5.28 -3.79 6.86
CA GLU A 47 5.46 -2.48 7.51
C GLU A 47 4.25 -1.56 7.26
N THR A 48 3.70 -1.56 6.04
CA THR A 48 2.49 -0.79 5.70
C THR A 48 1.23 -1.38 6.33
N LYS A 49 1.16 -2.71 6.49
CA LYS A 49 0.05 -3.39 7.19
C LYS A 49 0.03 -3.09 8.68
N GLU A 50 1.19 -2.98 9.32
CA GLU A 50 1.34 -2.64 10.74
C GLU A 50 1.22 -1.13 11.03
N LEU A 51 1.37 -0.28 10.01
CA LEU A 51 1.00 1.13 10.09
C LEU A 51 -0.52 1.23 10.21
N LYS A 52 -1.01 1.39 11.45
CA LYS A 52 -2.40 1.73 11.85
C LYS A 52 -3.05 2.88 11.07
N LEU A 53 -2.32 3.57 10.21
CA LEU A 53 -2.84 4.62 9.36
C LEU A 53 -3.62 4.00 8.20
N GLN A 54 -4.94 3.99 8.40
CA GLN A 54 -6.02 3.86 7.43
C GLN A 54 -6.53 2.42 7.16
N PRO A 55 -7.23 1.81 8.14
CA PRO A 55 -8.06 0.62 7.89
C PRO A 55 -9.01 0.78 6.69
N LYS A 56 -9.46 2.03 6.41
CA LYS A 56 -10.31 2.37 5.27
C LYS A 56 -9.62 2.16 3.92
N LEU A 57 -8.36 2.57 3.76
CA LEU A 57 -7.58 2.34 2.54
C LEU A 57 -7.27 0.84 2.35
N TYR A 58 -7.06 0.10 3.44
CA TYR A 58 -6.81 -1.34 3.39
C TYR A 58 -8.09 -2.13 3.04
N ASN A 59 -9.25 -1.72 3.57
CA ASN A 59 -10.54 -2.28 3.21
C ASN A 59 -10.93 -1.95 1.76
N ALA A 60 -10.57 -0.78 1.26
CA ALA A 60 -10.74 -0.44 -0.15
C ALA A 60 -10.05 -1.46 -1.07
N ARG A 61 -8.85 -1.97 -0.73
CA ARG A 61 -8.20 -3.02 -1.55
C ARG A 61 -8.95 -4.36 -1.55
N LYS A 62 -9.75 -4.65 -0.52
CA LYS A 62 -10.63 -5.84 -0.48
C LYS A 62 -11.94 -5.63 -1.24
N ASN A 63 -12.29 -4.39 -1.56
CA ASN A 63 -13.43 -4.07 -2.39
C ASN A 63 -13.04 -4.31 -3.85
N GLU A 64 -13.65 -5.31 -4.48
CA GLU A 64 -13.43 -5.66 -5.89
C GLU A 64 -13.79 -4.54 -6.87
N PHE A 65 -14.64 -3.60 -6.43
CA PHE A 65 -15.03 -2.42 -7.20
C PHE A 65 -14.09 -1.23 -7.00
N ALA A 66 -13.20 -1.28 -6.01
CA ALA A 66 -12.29 -0.17 -5.74
C ALA A 66 -11.04 -0.26 -6.60
N SER A 67 -10.73 0.84 -7.29
CA SER A 67 -9.59 0.94 -8.21
C SER A 67 -8.58 1.98 -7.74
N VAL A 68 -7.45 1.52 -7.21
CA VAL A 68 -6.32 2.37 -6.80
C VAL A 68 -5.77 3.19 -7.98
N SER A 69 -5.75 2.60 -9.19
CA SER A 69 -5.25 3.28 -10.38
C SER A 69 -6.12 4.48 -10.76
N GLN A 70 -7.46 4.32 -10.72
CA GLN A 70 -8.39 5.41 -11.02
C GLN A 70 -8.39 6.48 -9.93
N SER A 71 -8.31 6.12 -8.63
CA SER A 71 -8.21 7.10 -7.54
C SER A 71 -6.94 7.97 -7.61
N SER A 72 -5.83 7.40 -8.09
CA SER A 72 -4.56 8.14 -8.23
C SER A 72 -4.51 9.07 -9.44
N ARG A 73 -5.49 9.01 -10.35
CA ARG A 73 -5.49 9.77 -11.60
C ARG A 73 -5.57 11.28 -11.35
N TRP A 74 -6.32 11.68 -10.33
CA TRP A 74 -6.37 13.06 -9.85
C TRP A 74 -4.99 13.63 -9.52
N LEU A 75 -4.11 12.83 -8.90
CA LEU A 75 -2.77 13.27 -8.50
C LEU A 75 -1.79 13.35 -9.67
N LYS A 76 -2.15 12.81 -10.84
CA LYS A 76 -1.29 12.75 -12.03
C LYS A 76 -1.64 13.79 -13.08
N GLU A 77 -2.86 14.31 -13.06
CA GLU A 77 -3.34 15.34 -13.99
C GLU A 77 -3.43 16.68 -13.25
N GLU A 78 -2.58 17.65 -13.58
CA GLU A 78 -2.55 18.96 -12.93
C GLU A 78 -3.63 19.94 -13.44
N ASN A 79 -4.34 19.58 -14.52
CA ASN A 79 -5.40 20.41 -15.11
C ASN A 79 -6.60 19.55 -15.52
N ILE A 80 -7.45 19.26 -14.54
CA ILE A 80 -8.62 18.41 -14.69
C ILE A 80 -9.79 19.30 -15.12
N ARG A 81 -10.53 18.90 -16.16
CA ARG A 81 -11.73 19.65 -16.54
C ARG A 81 -12.81 19.44 -15.47
N PRO A 82 -13.71 20.40 -15.23
CA PRO A 82 -14.76 20.26 -14.22
C PRO A 82 -15.61 18.99 -14.35
N ARG A 83 -15.88 18.54 -15.59
CA ARG A 83 -16.59 17.28 -15.85
C ARG A 83 -15.82 16.04 -15.41
N ASP A 84 -14.51 16.04 -15.62
CA ASP A 84 -13.65 14.90 -15.28
C ASP A 84 -13.40 14.89 -13.77
N GLU A 85 -13.36 16.07 -13.13
CA GLU A 85 -13.29 16.24 -11.69
C GLU A 85 -14.50 15.62 -10.98
N VAL A 86 -15.72 15.87 -11.46
CA VAL A 86 -16.95 15.25 -10.91
C VAL A 86 -16.86 13.72 -10.95
N VAL A 87 -16.35 13.16 -12.05
CA VAL A 87 -16.19 11.70 -12.20
C VAL A 87 -15.13 11.15 -11.24
N PHE A 88 -14.00 11.85 -11.07
CA PHE A 88 -12.96 11.42 -10.15
C PHE A 88 -13.36 11.56 -8.68
N CYS A 89 -14.10 12.61 -8.31
CA CYS A 89 -14.71 12.74 -6.99
C CYS A 89 -15.66 11.57 -6.72
N TYR A 90 -16.54 11.24 -7.66
CA TYR A 90 -17.42 10.08 -7.54
C TYR A 90 -16.65 8.77 -7.34
N ILE A 91 -15.58 8.54 -8.12
CA ILE A 91 -14.72 7.35 -8.00
C ILE A 91 -13.95 7.33 -6.67
N GLN A 92 -13.48 8.47 -6.17
CA GLN A 92 -12.84 8.55 -4.86
C GLN A 92 -13.83 8.27 -3.74
N ASP A 93 -15.03 8.84 -3.82
CA ASP A 93 -16.09 8.65 -2.84
C ASP A 93 -16.53 7.18 -2.78
N SER A 94 -16.69 6.61 -3.97
CA SER A 94 -16.89 5.19 -4.22
C SER A 94 -15.77 4.32 -3.61
N ASN A 95 -14.51 4.71 -3.73
CA ASN A 95 -13.42 3.88 -3.22
C ASN A 95 -13.20 4.03 -1.70
N VAL A 96 -13.58 5.18 -1.11
CA VAL A 96 -13.37 5.48 0.31
C VAL A 96 -14.57 5.07 1.18
N PHE A 97 -15.78 5.17 0.64
CA PHE A 97 -17.03 4.97 1.39
C PHE A 97 -17.91 3.82 0.87
N TRP A 98 -17.72 3.32 -0.35
CA TRP A 98 -18.59 2.27 -0.90
C TRP A 98 -18.24 0.90 -0.31
N GLY A 99 -19.28 0.19 0.11
CA GLY A 99 -19.18 -1.05 0.90
C GLY A 99 -19.32 -0.83 2.41
N VAL A 100 -19.49 0.42 2.86
CA VAL A 100 -19.83 0.74 4.25
C VAL A 100 -21.24 1.35 4.28
N ASP A 101 -22.24 0.56 4.69
CA ASP A 101 -23.60 1.05 4.98
C ASP A 101 -23.63 1.86 6.29
N ASP A 102 -22.76 2.87 6.38
CA ASP A 102 -22.69 3.77 7.53
C ASP A 102 -23.47 5.05 7.24
N VAL A 103 -24.34 5.39 8.18
CA VAL A 103 -24.95 6.71 8.24
C VAL A 103 -23.94 7.73 8.78
N CYS A 104 -24.05 8.97 8.31
CA CYS A 104 -23.22 10.05 8.80
C CYS A 104 -23.47 10.27 10.30
N LEU A 105 -22.46 10.05 11.14
CA LEU A 105 -22.57 10.17 12.60
C LEU A 105 -23.02 11.56 13.08
N ASN A 106 -22.87 12.59 12.24
CA ASN A 106 -23.15 13.98 12.61
C ASN A 106 -24.58 14.44 12.27
N CYS A 107 -25.27 13.76 11.35
CA CYS A 107 -26.67 14.09 11.01
C CYS A 107 -27.61 12.89 11.23
N ASN A 108 -27.09 11.66 11.20
CA ASN A 108 -27.81 10.41 11.33
C ASN A 108 -29.00 10.25 10.34
N GLN A 109 -28.96 10.96 9.21
CA GLN A 109 -30.07 11.07 8.25
C GLN A 109 -29.65 10.71 6.82
N SER A 110 -28.39 10.92 6.46
CA SER A 110 -27.86 10.59 5.14
C SER A 110 -26.72 9.57 5.25
N GLY A 111 -26.50 8.85 4.14
CA GLY A 111 -25.32 8.02 3.97
C GLY A 111 -24.04 8.85 4.10
N LYS A 112 -22.99 8.24 4.64
CA LYS A 112 -21.70 8.89 4.85
C LYS A 112 -20.92 8.96 3.53
N THR A 113 -21.16 10.00 2.75
CA THR A 113 -20.41 10.34 1.52
C THR A 113 -19.50 11.55 1.74
N LEU A 114 -18.43 11.69 0.96
CA LEU A 114 -17.51 12.82 0.99
C LEU A 114 -18.26 14.12 0.70
N ASP A 115 -19.14 14.11 -0.29
CA ASP A 115 -19.95 15.29 -0.66
C ASP A 115 -20.81 15.77 0.50
N HIS A 116 -21.52 14.84 1.17
CA HIS A 116 -22.32 15.16 2.36
C HIS A 116 -21.47 15.69 3.53
N LEU A 117 -20.25 15.18 3.69
CA LEU A 117 -19.31 15.67 4.71
C LEU A 117 -18.73 17.03 4.35
N ALA A 118 -18.50 17.32 3.07
CA ALA A 118 -17.91 18.56 2.58
C ALA A 118 -18.90 19.75 2.65
N SER A 119 -20.17 19.54 2.27
CA SER A 119 -21.20 20.60 2.28
C SER A 119 -21.58 21.15 3.66
N ARG A 120 -21.04 20.58 4.76
CA ARG A 120 -21.28 21.09 6.14
C ARG A 120 -20.10 21.86 6.73
N TRP A 121 -19.02 22.08 5.96
CA TRP A 121 -17.91 22.95 6.36
C TRP A 121 -17.99 24.38 5.77
N GLU A 122 -19.11 24.70 5.10
CA GLU A 122 -19.57 26.07 4.82
C GLU A 122 -20.56 26.53 5.91
#